data_AF-B4EIR7-F1
#
_entry.id   AF-B4EIR7-F1
#
_cell.length_a   1.000
_cell.length_b   1.000
_cell.length_c   1.000
_cell.angle_alpha   90.00
_cell.angle_beta   90.00
_cell.angle_gamma   90.00
#
_symmetry.space_group_name_H-M   'P 1'
#
loop_
_entity.id
_entity.type
_entity.pdbx_description
1 polymer ?
#
loop_
_entity_poly.entity_id
_entity_poly.type
_entity_poly.pdbx_seq_one_letter_code
_entity_poly.pdbx_strand_id
1 'polypeptide(L)'
;MNTELIVDTLSDPVFKGCTRPAMLWGVPLVPLLTVGGGMLIPAIWVLMASAALGVAIALLIVPVFATMRMITRQDDQRLAQRMLRAKMRLHQRNRRFWGAHAYAPIRFKARG
;
A
#
# COMPACT_ATOMS: atom_id res chain seq x y z
N MET A 1 -33.71 24.84 -10.49
CA MET A 1 -33.00 24.14 -9.39
C MET A 1 -32.16 23.07 -10.06
N ASN A 2 -30.83 23.23 -10.06
CA ASN A 2 -29.94 22.50 -10.98
C ASN A 2 -29.76 21.04 -10.50
N THR A 3 -30.12 20.09 -11.36
CA THR A 3 -30.07 18.65 -11.09
C THR A 3 -28.66 18.20 -10.66
N GLU A 4 -27.62 18.83 -11.19
CA GLU A 4 -26.20 18.61 -10.85
C GLU A 4 -25.90 18.76 -9.34
N LEU A 5 -26.50 19.76 -8.66
CA LEU A 5 -26.30 20.00 -7.21
C LEU A 5 -26.97 18.92 -6.35
N ILE A 6 -28.01 18.26 -6.86
CA ILE A 6 -28.74 17.19 -6.17
C ILE A 6 -27.97 15.86 -6.28
N VAL A 7 -27.36 15.58 -7.44
CA VAL A 7 -26.57 14.35 -7.62
C VAL A 7 -25.34 14.33 -6.70
N ASP A 8 -24.66 15.46 -6.52
CA ASP A 8 -23.52 15.57 -5.60
C ASP A 8 -23.93 15.45 -4.12
N THR A 9 -25.17 15.83 -3.75
CA THR A 9 -25.68 15.68 -2.37
C THR A 9 -26.20 14.29 -2.04
N LEU A 10 -26.52 13.47 -3.06
CA LEU A 10 -26.94 12.07 -2.91
C LEU A 10 -25.81 11.07 -3.16
N SER A 11 -24.60 11.54 -3.44
CA SER A 11 -23.41 10.69 -3.65
C SER A 11 -22.78 10.34 -2.31
N ASP A 12 -23.09 9.15 -1.79
CA ASP A 12 -22.40 8.61 -0.63
C ASP A 12 -20.94 8.26 -1.00
N PRO A 13 -19.92 8.87 -0.38
CA PRO A 13 -18.54 8.57 -0.69
C PRO A 13 -18.23 7.11 -0.35
N VAL A 14 -17.89 6.31 -1.36
CA VAL A 14 -17.51 4.91 -1.14
C VAL A 14 -16.21 4.86 -0.33
N PHE A 15 -16.33 4.39 0.91
CA PHE A 15 -15.18 4.15 1.77
C PHE A 15 -14.40 2.92 1.28
N LYS A 16 -13.22 3.14 0.69
CA LYS A 16 -12.34 2.05 0.22
C LYS A 16 -11.92 1.05 1.32
N GLY A 17 -12.07 1.42 2.60
CA GLY A 17 -11.86 0.49 3.72
C GLY A 17 -12.99 -0.53 3.90
N CYS A 18 -14.17 -0.26 3.32
CA CYS A 18 -15.33 -1.15 3.34
C CYS A 18 -15.36 -2.11 2.15
N THR A 19 -14.39 -2.03 1.24
CA THR A 19 -14.27 -2.93 0.11
C THR A 19 -13.07 -3.86 0.27
N ARG A 20 -13.26 -5.12 -0.08
CA ARG A 20 -12.20 -6.13 -0.08
C ARG A 20 -11.24 -5.87 -1.25
N PRO A 21 -9.91 -5.85 -1.03
CA PRO A 21 -8.97 -5.73 -2.13
C PRO A 21 -8.93 -7.04 -2.93
N ALA A 22 -8.56 -6.98 -4.21
CA ALA A 22 -8.27 -8.19 -4.97
C ALA A 22 -7.11 -8.95 -4.31
N MET A 23 -7.28 -10.26 -4.08
CA MET A 23 -6.29 -11.10 -3.39
C MET A 23 -5.99 -12.39 -4.15
N LEU A 24 -4.73 -12.83 -4.08
CA LEU A 24 -4.27 -14.13 -4.55
C LEU A 24 -3.63 -14.88 -3.38
N TRP A 25 -4.08 -16.11 -3.12
CA TRP A 25 -3.61 -16.95 -1.99
C TRP A 25 -3.52 -16.17 -0.66
N GLY A 26 -4.53 -15.36 -0.35
CA GLY A 26 -4.63 -14.58 0.88
C GLY A 26 -3.71 -13.35 0.96
N VAL A 27 -3.01 -12.98 -0.12
CA VAL A 27 -2.21 -11.77 -0.22
C VAL A 27 -2.86 -10.80 -1.21
N PRO A 28 -3.01 -9.50 -0.87
CA PRO A 28 -3.50 -8.49 -1.80
C PRO A 28 -2.62 -8.36 -3.05
N LEU A 29 -3.27 -8.28 -4.21
CA LEU A 29 -2.64 -8.36 -5.52
C LEU A 29 -1.62 -7.23 -5.74
N VAL A 30 -1.94 -6.01 -5.32
CA VAL A 30 -1.06 -4.84 -5.48
C VAL A 30 0.26 -5.02 -4.71
N PRO A 31 0.28 -5.33 -3.39
CA PRO A 31 1.49 -5.73 -2.68
C PRO A 31 2.23 -6.91 -3.32
N LEU A 32 1.52 -7.96 -3.74
CA LEU A 32 2.14 -9.14 -4.33
C LEU A 32 2.93 -8.80 -5.59
N LEU A 33 2.33 -8.05 -6.51
CA LEU A 33 2.96 -7.67 -7.77
C LEU A 33 4.07 -6.63 -7.58
N THR A 34 3.87 -5.64 -6.72
CA THR A 34 4.86 -4.59 -6.50
C THR A 34 6.10 -5.11 -5.78
N VAL A 35 5.95 -5.90 -4.72
CA VAL A 35 7.07 -6.47 -3.97
C VAL A 35 7.70 -7.63 -4.73
N GLY A 36 6.89 -8.57 -5.23
CA GLY A 36 7.39 -9.72 -5.98
C GLY A 36 8.08 -9.32 -7.29
N GLY A 37 7.45 -8.45 -8.08
CA GLY A 37 8.04 -7.92 -9.30
C GLY A 37 9.30 -7.07 -9.01
N GLY A 38 9.26 -6.24 -7.97
CA GLY A 38 10.40 -5.45 -7.53
C GLY A 38 11.61 -6.28 -7.08
N MET A 39 11.39 -7.49 -6.57
CA MET A 39 12.47 -8.44 -6.24
C MET A 39 12.94 -9.25 -7.45
N LEU A 40 12.04 -9.67 -8.33
CA LEU A 40 12.38 -10.48 -9.50
C LEU A 40 13.28 -9.74 -10.50
N ILE A 41 13.00 -8.46 -10.77
CA ILE A 41 13.78 -7.66 -11.72
C ILE A 41 15.28 -7.68 -11.37
N PRO A 42 15.73 -7.24 -10.17
CA PRO A 42 17.14 -7.29 -9.82
C PRO A 42 17.66 -8.73 -9.68
N ALA A 43 16.84 -9.69 -9.24
CA ALA A 43 17.25 -11.09 -9.17
C ALA A 43 17.67 -11.64 -10.54
N ILE A 44 16.94 -11.29 -11.61
CA ILE A 44 17.27 -11.69 -12.98
C ILE A 44 18.60 -11.08 -13.43
N TRP A 45 18.82 -9.78 -13.18
CA TRP A 45 20.10 -9.14 -13.50
C TRP A 45 21.27 -9.80 -12.77
N VAL A 46 21.10 -10.10 -11.48
CA VAL A 46 22.12 -10.78 -10.68
C VAL A 46 22.32 -12.23 -11.16
N LEU A 47 21.27 -12.93 -11.57
CA LEU A 47 21.37 -14.29 -12.12
C LEU A 47 22.32 -14.37 -13.32
N MET A 48 22.34 -13.34 -14.17
CA MET A 48 23.25 -13.27 -15.31
C MET A 48 24.71 -13.09 -14.90
N ALA A 49 24.98 -12.43 -13.78
CA ALA A 49 26.33 -12.25 -13.23
C ALA A 49 26.77 -13.43 -12.35
N SER A 50 25.85 -14.01 -11.60
CA SER A 50 26.06 -15.13 -10.69
C SER A 50 24.76 -15.90 -10.48
N ALA A 51 24.72 -17.13 -11.01
CA ALA A 51 23.55 -17.99 -10.90
C ALA A 51 23.15 -18.25 -9.44
N ALA A 52 24.13 -18.57 -8.58
CA ALA A 52 23.89 -18.84 -7.16
C ALA A 52 23.27 -17.64 -6.45
N LEU A 53 23.80 -16.43 -6.68
CA LEU A 53 23.31 -15.23 -6.02
C LEU A 53 21.92 -14.81 -6.55
N GLY A 54 21.69 -14.91 -7.87
CA GLY A 54 20.38 -14.62 -8.45
C GLY A 54 19.28 -15.54 -7.92
N VAL A 55 19.56 -16.85 -7.84
CA VAL A 55 18.66 -17.83 -7.23
C VAL A 55 18.44 -17.54 -5.75
N ALA A 56 19.49 -17.21 -4.99
CA ALA A 56 19.35 -16.87 -3.58
C ALA A 56 18.41 -15.67 -3.37
N ILE A 57 18.51 -14.62 -4.19
CA ILE A 57 17.60 -13.46 -4.13
C ILE A 57 16.17 -13.87 -4.51
N ALA A 58 15.99 -14.67 -5.56
CA ALA A 58 14.67 -15.15 -5.96
C ALA A 58 14.00 -15.99 -4.86
N LEU A 59 14.76 -16.81 -4.14
CA LEU A 59 14.25 -17.61 -3.02
C LEU A 59 13.76 -16.76 -1.84
N LEU A 60 14.27 -15.53 -1.66
CA LEU A 60 13.77 -14.60 -0.65
C LEU A 60 12.30 -14.18 -0.88
N ILE A 61 11.75 -14.39 -2.07
CA ILE A 61 10.33 -14.14 -2.35
C ILE A 61 9.45 -15.03 -1.45
N VAL A 62 9.88 -16.26 -1.13
CA VAL A 62 9.11 -17.20 -0.29
C VAL A 62 8.86 -16.65 1.13
N PRO A 63 9.88 -16.28 1.93
CA PRO A 63 9.64 -15.71 3.25
C PRO A 63 8.94 -14.34 3.19
N VAL A 64 9.16 -13.54 2.16
CA VAL A 64 8.46 -12.26 1.96
C VAL A 64 6.97 -12.48 1.71
N PHE A 65 6.62 -13.44 0.85
CA PHE A 65 5.25 -13.86 0.60
C PHE A 65 4.57 -14.39 1.88
N ALA A 66 5.25 -15.27 2.62
CA ALA A 66 4.74 -15.80 3.88
C ALA A 66 4.48 -14.69 4.90
N THR A 67 5.36 -13.69 4.96
CA THR A 67 5.20 -12.51 5.82
C THR A 67 3.98 -11.68 5.40
N MET A 68 3.80 -11.41 4.10
CA MET A 68 2.61 -10.72 3.60
C MET A 68 1.33 -11.46 3.98
N ARG A 69 1.29 -12.78 3.79
CA ARG A 69 0.15 -13.64 4.15
C ARG A 69 -0.12 -13.65 5.65
N MET A 70 0.92 -13.65 6.48
CA MET A 70 0.77 -13.59 7.93
C MET A 70 0.15 -12.25 8.37
N ILE A 71 0.58 -11.14 7.75
CA ILE A 71 0.06 -9.80 8.05
C ILE A 71 -1.42 -9.69 7.67
N THR A 72 -1.82 -10.27 6.54
CA THR A 72 -3.19 -10.17 6.00
C THR A 72 -4.14 -11.23 6.54
N ARG A 73 -3.68 -12.13 7.41
CA ARG A 73 -4.47 -13.25 7.92
C ARG A 73 -5.72 -12.82 8.69
N GLN A 74 -5.65 -11.70 9.40
CA GLN A 74 -6.76 -11.19 10.22
C GLN A 74 -7.51 -10.03 9.55
N ASP A 75 -6.82 -9.29 8.68
CA ASP A 75 -7.31 -8.06 8.06
C ASP A 75 -6.63 -7.93 6.69
N ASP A 76 -7.42 -8.04 5.63
CA ASP A 76 -6.95 -7.99 4.24
C ASP A 76 -6.47 -6.58 3.82
N GLN A 77 -6.89 -5.54 4.53
CA GLN A 77 -6.48 -4.14 4.34
C GLN A 77 -5.24 -3.76 5.15
N ARG A 78 -4.73 -4.65 6.03
CA ARG A 78 -3.60 -4.37 6.93
C ARG A 78 -2.33 -3.90 6.22
N LEU A 79 -2.02 -4.46 5.05
CA LEU A 79 -0.86 -4.04 4.25
C LEU A 79 -1.04 -2.63 3.69
N ALA A 80 -2.24 -2.29 3.21
CA ALA A 80 -2.56 -0.95 2.72
C ALA A 80 -2.45 0.10 3.85
N GLN A 81 -2.94 -0.23 5.04
CA GLN A 81 -2.81 0.61 6.24
C GLN A 81 -1.35 0.85 6.62
N ARG A 82 -0.51 -0.20 6.59
CA ARG A 82 0.94 -0.07 6.86
C ARG A 82 1.64 0.82 5.84
N MET A 83 1.31 0.67 4.55
CA MET A 83 1.83 1.53 3.48
C MET A 83 1.40 2.99 3.68
N LEU A 84 0.13 3.23 4.00
CA LEU A 84 -0.38 4.57 4.27
C LEU A 84 0.36 5.21 5.46
N ARG A 85 0.55 4.44 6.55
CA ARG A 85 1.33 4.89 7.72
C ARG A 85 2.76 5.25 7.35
N ALA A 86 3.41 4.45 6.52
CA ALA A 86 4.76 4.73 6.03
C ALA A 86 4.80 6.02 5.21
N LYS A 87 3.87 6.17 4.24
CA LYS A 87 3.76 7.38 3.42
C LYS A 87 3.57 8.62 4.27
N MET A 88 2.65 8.58 5.23
CA MET A 88 2.42 9.67 6.19
C MET A 88 3.69 10.02 6.96
N ARG A 89 4.40 9.03 7.51
CA ARG A 89 5.66 9.26 8.25
C ARG A 89 6.76 9.90 7.39
N LEU A 90 6.85 9.53 6.12
CA LEU A 90 7.82 10.10 5.18
C LEU A 90 7.51 11.56 4.79
N HIS A 91 6.23 11.95 4.77
CA HIS A 91 5.83 13.33 4.45
C HIS A 91 6.02 14.30 5.62
N GLN A 92 6.11 13.81 6.86
CA GLN A 92 6.26 14.68 8.03
C GLN A 92 7.71 15.08 8.30
N ARG A 93 8.18 16.08 7.55
CA ARG A 93 9.54 16.64 7.66
C ARG A 93 9.74 17.49 8.93
N ASN A 94 8.68 18.11 9.44
CA ASN A 94 8.71 19.01 10.59
C ASN A 94 8.30 18.33 11.91
N ARG A 95 8.33 16.99 11.96
CA ARG A 95 7.95 16.20 13.14
C ARG A 95 8.73 16.58 14.42
N ARG A 96 9.99 16.99 14.27
CA ARG A 96 10.85 17.42 15.40
C ARG A 96 10.36 18.71 16.05
N PHE A 97 9.69 19.58 15.29
CA PHE A 97 9.17 20.85 15.80
C PHE A 97 7.79 20.69 16.43
N TRP A 98 6.86 20.01 15.76
CA TRP A 98 5.45 19.94 16.20
C TRP A 98 5.12 18.80 17.16
N GLY A 99 5.90 17.71 17.18
CA GLY A 99 5.69 16.57 18.09
C GLY A 99 4.44 15.70 17.80
N ALA A 100 3.42 16.23 17.12
CA ALA A 100 2.20 15.52 16.74
C ALA A 100 1.67 15.97 15.36
N HIS A 101 0.87 15.12 14.74
CA HIS A 101 0.21 15.41 13.46
C HIS A 101 -1.21 14.86 13.46
N ALA A 102 -2.15 15.66 12.98
CA ALA A 102 -3.53 15.25 12.71
C ALA A 102 -3.73 15.02 11.21
N TYR A 103 -4.41 13.93 10.87
CA TYR A 103 -4.84 13.64 9.51
C TYR A 103 -6.36 13.52 9.51
N ALA A 104 -7.01 14.05 8.47
CA ALA A 104 -8.44 13.89 8.28
C ALA A 104 -8.71 13.34 6.88
N PRO A 105 -9.72 12.47 6.71
CA PRO A 105 -10.10 11.90 5.42
C PRO A 105 -10.92 12.90 4.57
N ILE A 106 -10.70 14.21 4.75
CA ILE A 106 -11.43 15.28 4.07
C ILE A 106 -10.44 16.18 3.32
N ARG A 107 -10.90 16.74 2.20
CA ARG A 107 -10.13 17.79 1.53
C ARG A 107 -10.34 19.11 2.27
N PHE A 108 -9.28 19.64 2.86
CA PHE A 108 -9.32 20.97 3.44
C PHE A 108 -9.35 22.03 2.34
N LYS A 109 -10.22 23.04 2.49
CA LYS A 109 -10.21 24.24 1.64
C LYS A 109 -9.01 25.10 2.01
N ALA A 110 -8.18 25.45 1.03
CA ALA A 110 -7.11 26.43 1.24
C ALA A 110 -7.74 27.76 1.66
N ARG A 111 -7.26 28.32 2.78
CA ARG A 111 -7.63 29.68 3.19
C ARG A 111 -6.64 30.63 2.51
N GLY A 112 -7.13 31.37 1.52
CA GLY A 112 -6.49 32.58 1.00
C GLY A 112 -7.01 33.80 1.72
#